data_AF-A0A838MKQ6-F1
#
_entry.id   AF-A0A838MKQ6-F1
#
_cell.length_a   1.000
_cell.length_b   1.000
_cell.length_c   1.000
_cell.angle_alpha   90.00
_cell.angle_beta   90.00
_cell.angle_gamma   90.00
#
_symmetry.space_group_name_H-M   'P 1'
#
loop_
_entity.id
_entity.type
_entity.pdbx_description
1 polymer ?
#
loop_
_entity_poly.entity_id
_entity_poly.type
_entity_poly.pdbx_seq_one_letter_code
_entity_poly.pdbx_strand_id
1 'polypeptide(L)'
;MTVSLYSVAVPPMLQILSATSGLLTKARAFCAEQGVAEAELAEIRLAPDMWPFSWQVRACTTYSAIAVQALESGLHAPDFCDVPADFDVLDGMVSDAIAVLRGVS
;
A
#
# COMPACT_ATOMS: atom_id res chain seq x y z
N MET A 1 -1.93 28.39 -16.52
CA MET A 1 -1.11 27.38 -15.82
C MET A 1 -1.48 26.02 -16.37
N THR A 2 -0.55 25.33 -17.02
CA THR A 2 -0.70 23.92 -17.38
C THR A 2 -0.06 23.09 -16.27
N VAL A 3 -0.86 22.27 -15.59
CA VAL A 3 -0.36 21.27 -14.62
C VAL A 3 -0.11 19.96 -15.35
N SER A 4 1.01 19.30 -15.04
CA SER A 4 1.28 17.96 -15.57
C SER A 4 0.58 16.91 -14.71
N LEU A 5 0.18 15.79 -15.32
CA LEU A 5 -0.38 14.66 -14.56
C LEU A 5 0.58 14.18 -13.47
N TYR A 6 1.88 14.16 -13.77
CA TYR A 6 2.92 13.86 -12.79
C TYR A 6 2.82 14.76 -11.56
N SER A 7 2.77 16.09 -11.76
CA SER A 7 2.78 17.08 -10.67
C SER A 7 1.58 16.97 -9.72
N VAL A 8 0.46 16.41 -10.19
CA VAL A 8 -0.78 16.26 -9.41
C VAL A 8 -0.96 14.85 -8.83
N ALA A 9 -0.31 13.83 -9.40
CA ALA A 9 -0.52 12.43 -9.00
C ALA A 9 0.64 11.86 -8.17
N VAL A 10 1.89 11.98 -8.63
CA VAL A 10 3.03 11.26 -8.05
C VAL A 10 3.41 11.78 -6.66
N PRO A 11 3.56 13.09 -6.40
CA PRO A 11 3.92 13.57 -5.07
C PRO A 11 2.89 13.19 -3.97
N PRO A 12 1.56 13.33 -4.18
CA PRO A 12 0.58 12.86 -3.20
C PRO A 12 0.60 11.36 -2.97
N MET A 13 0.80 10.54 -4.02
CA MET A 13 0.93 9.07 -3.86
C MET A 13 2.12 8.71 -2.97
N LEU A 14 3.28 9.34 -3.18
CA LEU A 14 4.46 9.15 -2.34
C LEU A 14 4.21 9.55 -0.88
N GLN A 15 3.49 10.66 -0.66
CA GLN A 15 3.11 11.09 0.67
C GLN A 15 2.24 10.05 1.39
N ILE A 16 1.22 9.52 0.71
CA ILE A 16 0.30 8.52 1.27
C ILE A 16 1.02 7.20 1.57
N LEU A 17 1.86 6.71 0.65
CA LEU A 17 2.63 5.48 0.87
C LEU A 17 3.62 5.63 2.03
N SER A 18 4.29 6.77 2.13
CA SER A 18 5.20 7.06 3.26
C SER A 18 4.44 7.08 4.59
N ALA A 19 3.23 7.66 4.61
CA ALA A 19 2.37 7.62 5.79
C ALA A 19 1.89 6.19 6.11
N THR A 20 1.63 5.37 5.08
CA THR A 20 1.23 3.96 5.24
C THR A 20 2.35 3.12 5.86
N SER A 21 3.60 3.29 5.44
CA SER A 21 4.76 2.66 6.09
C SER A 21 4.90 3.10 7.57
N GLY A 22 4.69 4.38 7.84
CA GLY A 22 4.64 4.88 9.22
C GLY A 22 3.48 4.28 10.04
N LEU A 23 2.34 3.99 9.41
CA LEU A 23 1.21 3.33 10.05
C LEU A 23 1.52 1.86 10.39
N LEU A 24 2.17 1.12 9.49
CA LEU A 24 2.61 -0.26 9.75
C LEU A 24 3.59 -0.33 10.92
N THR A 25 4.51 0.64 11.01
CA THR A 25 5.42 0.77 12.15
C THR A 25 4.66 0.94 13.47
N LYS A 26 3.64 1.80 13.50
CA LYS A 26 2.78 2.00 14.68
C LYS A 26 1.94 0.77 15.01
N ALA A 27 1.45 0.07 14.00
CA ALA A 27 0.68 -1.15 14.16
C ALA A 27 1.52 -2.26 14.81
N ARG A 28 2.79 -2.43 14.43
CA ARG A 28 3.71 -3.35 15.12
C ARG A 28 3.94 -2.98 16.58
N ALA A 29 4.19 -1.69 16.84
CA ALA A 29 4.35 -1.20 18.21
C ALA A 29 3.12 -1.51 19.06
N PHE A 30 1.91 -1.29 18.52
CA PHE A 30 0.65 -1.65 19.16
C PHE A 30 0.55 -3.16 19.43
N CYS A 31 0.86 -4.01 18.45
CA CYS A 31 0.86 -5.47 18.62
C CYS A 31 1.80 -5.90 19.76
N ALA A 32 3.01 -5.36 19.81
CA ALA A 32 3.99 -5.64 20.86
C ALA A 32 3.52 -5.15 22.24
N GLU A 33 2.91 -3.97 22.32
CA GLU A 33 2.41 -3.39 23.58
C GLU A 33 1.18 -4.14 24.13
N GLN A 34 0.29 -4.60 23.26
CA GLN A 34 -0.97 -5.26 23.65
C GLN A 34 -0.87 -6.79 23.69
N GLY A 35 0.25 -7.37 23.26
CA GLY A 35 0.42 -8.83 23.17
C GLY A 35 -0.47 -9.47 22.09
N VAL A 36 -0.82 -8.72 21.05
CA VAL A 36 -1.63 -9.19 19.91
C VAL A 36 -0.69 -9.66 18.80
N ALA A 37 -0.99 -10.79 18.17
CA ALA A 37 -0.19 -11.26 17.04
C ALA A 37 -0.37 -10.33 15.83
N GLU A 38 0.71 -10.00 15.12
CA GLU A 38 0.64 -9.14 13.92
C GLU A 38 -0.30 -9.71 12.86
N ALA A 39 -0.28 -11.03 12.67
CA ALA A 39 -1.20 -11.73 11.76
C ALA A 39 -2.68 -11.56 12.16
N GLU A 40 -2.98 -11.47 13.46
CA GLU A 40 -4.34 -11.23 13.94
C GLU A 40 -4.79 -9.82 13.53
N LEU A 41 -3.94 -8.80 13.75
CA LEU A 41 -4.22 -7.43 13.32
C LEU A 41 -4.34 -7.30 11.79
N ALA A 42 -3.50 -8.02 11.04
CA ALA A 42 -3.51 -8.03 9.58
C ALA A 42 -4.83 -8.55 8.98
N GLU A 43 -5.50 -9.48 9.67
CA GLU A 43 -6.77 -10.07 9.24
C GLU A 43 -8.01 -9.28 9.69
N ILE A 44 -7.85 -8.25 10.53
CA ILE A 44 -8.97 -7.44 11.01
C ILE A 44 -9.67 -6.75 9.84
N ARG A 45 -11.01 -6.72 9.92
CA ARG A 45 -11.92 -6.04 8.99
C ARG A 45 -12.74 -5.01 9.74
N LEU A 46 -13.06 -3.90 9.07
CA LEU A 46 -13.98 -2.90 9.62
C LEU A 46 -15.45 -3.36 9.55
N ALA A 47 -15.80 -4.15 8.54
CA ALA A 47 -17.10 -4.79 8.37
C ALA A 47 -16.93 -6.19 7.75
N PRO A 48 -17.89 -7.11 7.93
CA PRO A 48 -17.76 -8.51 7.48
C PRO A 48 -17.53 -8.69 5.98
N ASP A 49 -18.00 -7.75 5.16
CA ASP A 49 -17.92 -7.74 3.70
C ASP A 49 -16.73 -6.92 3.15
N MET A 50 -15.93 -6.30 4.01
CA MET A 50 -14.72 -5.58 3.61
C MET A 50 -13.50 -6.49 3.58
N TRP A 51 -12.55 -6.17 2.70
CA TRP A 51 -11.23 -6.81 2.72
C TRP A 51 -10.45 -6.50 4.01
N PRO A 52 -9.57 -7.43 4.45
CA PRO A 52 -8.80 -7.28 5.69
C PRO A 52 -7.72 -6.20 5.57
N PHE A 53 -7.15 -5.78 6.71
CA PHE A 53 -6.11 -4.76 6.77
C PHE A 53 -4.94 -5.02 5.80
N SER A 54 -4.46 -6.27 5.70
CA SER A 54 -3.38 -6.66 4.76
C SER A 54 -3.71 -6.31 3.30
N TRP A 55 -4.94 -6.57 2.89
CA TRP A 55 -5.42 -6.24 1.55
C TRP A 55 -5.56 -4.73 1.34
N GLN A 56 -6.03 -3.99 2.36
CA GLN A 56 -6.11 -2.52 2.28
C GLN A 56 -4.73 -1.88 2.06
N VAL A 57 -3.68 -2.44 2.68
CA VAL A 57 -2.30 -2.00 2.43
C VAL A 57 -1.87 -2.30 0.99
N ARG A 58 -2.19 -3.49 0.46
CA ARG A 58 -1.99 -3.77 -0.98
C ARG A 58 -2.77 -2.81 -1.87
N ALA A 59 -3.98 -2.43 -1.49
CA ALA A 59 -4.78 -1.49 -2.27
C ALA A 59 -4.04 -0.17 -2.46
N CYS A 60 -3.37 0.34 -1.42
CA CYS A 60 -2.54 1.54 -1.50
C CYS A 60 -1.43 1.41 -2.55
N THR A 61 -0.75 0.26 -2.64
CA THR A 61 0.32 0.02 -3.63
C THR A 61 -0.24 -0.16 -5.05
N THR A 62 -1.42 -0.79 -5.16
CA THR A 62 -2.12 -1.04 -6.42
C THR A 62 -2.60 0.27 -7.07
N TYR A 63 -3.28 1.13 -6.30
CA TYR A 63 -3.80 2.40 -6.79
C TYR A 63 -2.76 3.52 -6.86
N SER A 64 -1.48 3.18 -6.71
CA SER A 64 -0.37 4.11 -6.86
C SER A 64 0.65 3.60 -7.88
N ALA A 65 1.65 2.83 -7.45
CA ALA A 65 2.72 2.33 -8.31
C ALA A 65 2.23 1.47 -9.47
N ILE A 66 1.36 0.49 -9.20
CA ILE A 66 0.84 -0.40 -10.26
C ILE A 66 -0.03 0.37 -11.24
N ALA A 67 -0.85 1.32 -10.76
CA ALA A 67 -1.66 2.18 -11.62
C ALA A 67 -0.79 3.07 -12.54
N VAL A 68 0.32 3.61 -12.03
CA VAL A 68 1.27 4.40 -12.85
C VAL A 68 1.98 3.52 -13.87
N GLN A 69 2.46 2.33 -13.48
CA GLN A 69 3.06 1.37 -14.42
C GLN A 69 2.08 0.93 -15.51
N ALA A 70 0.80 0.73 -15.15
CA ALA A 70 -0.24 0.38 -16.10
C ALA A 70 -0.52 1.52 -17.09
N LEU A 71 -0.47 2.78 -16.62
CA LEU A 71 -0.57 3.95 -17.48
C LEU A 71 0.59 4.05 -18.47
N GLU A 72 1.83 3.79 -18.02
CA GLU A 72 3.03 3.84 -18.86
C GLU A 72 3.09 2.71 -19.89
N SER A 73 2.75 1.49 -19.47
CA SER A 73 2.78 0.30 -20.33
C SER A 73 1.55 0.16 -21.23
N GLY A 74 0.45 0.84 -20.91
CA GLY A 74 -0.85 0.66 -21.55
C GLY A 74 -1.51 -0.70 -21.24
N LEU A 75 -0.96 -1.46 -20.30
CA LEU A 75 -1.44 -2.79 -19.93
C LEU A 75 -1.85 -2.81 -18.45
N HIS A 76 -3.01 -3.39 -18.16
CA HIS A 76 -3.48 -3.58 -16.79
C HIS A 76 -4.06 -4.99 -16.62
N ALA A 77 -3.60 -5.69 -15.58
CA ALA A 77 -4.14 -6.97 -15.15
C ALA A 77 -4.56 -6.86 -13.68
N PRO A 78 -5.86 -6.86 -13.37
CA PRO A 78 -6.33 -6.85 -11.98
C PRO A 78 -5.89 -8.12 -11.25
N ASP A 79 -5.36 -7.97 -10.05
CA ASP A 79 -4.99 -9.07 -9.16
C ASP A 79 -5.81 -9.03 -7.87
N PHE A 80 -6.59 -10.10 -7.66
CA PHE A 80 -7.45 -10.30 -6.50
C PHE A 80 -6.99 -11.46 -5.61
N CYS A 81 -5.77 -11.98 -5.80
CA CYS A 81 -5.20 -12.99 -4.93
C CYS A 81 -5.18 -12.53 -3.47
N ASP A 82 -5.14 -13.46 -2.52
CA ASP A 82 -5.02 -13.10 -1.11
C ASP A 82 -3.64 -12.49 -0.80
N VAL A 83 -3.61 -11.54 0.15
CA VAL A 83 -2.34 -11.01 0.68
C VAL A 83 -1.98 -11.78 1.93
N PRO A 84 -0.74 -12.27 2.06
CA PRO A 84 -0.27 -12.82 3.31
C PRO A 84 -0.50 -11.85 4.47
N ALA A 85 -0.99 -12.36 5.60
CA ALA A 85 -1.12 -11.64 6.86
C ALA A 85 0.24 -11.48 7.56
N ASP A 86 1.20 -10.91 6.84
CA ASP A 86 2.61 -10.80 7.25
C ASP A 86 3.07 -9.35 7.03
N PHE A 87 3.45 -8.68 8.11
CA PHE A 87 3.80 -7.27 8.06
C PHE A 87 5.09 -6.99 7.29
N ASP A 88 6.04 -7.94 7.23
CA ASP A 88 7.27 -7.77 6.46
C ASP A 88 6.98 -7.82 4.97
N VAL A 89 6.04 -8.68 4.56
CA VAL A 89 5.51 -8.68 3.18
C VAL A 89 4.83 -7.34 2.89
N LEU A 90 3.98 -6.84 3.79
CA LEU A 90 3.28 -5.57 3.61
C LEU A 90 4.23 -4.38 3.48
N ASP A 91 5.26 -4.30 4.32
CA ASP A 91 6.29 -3.25 4.22
C ASP A 91 7.11 -3.35 2.94
N GLY A 92 7.43 -4.58 2.50
CA GLY A 92 8.08 -4.82 1.22
C GLY A 92 7.26 -4.25 0.07
N MET A 93 5.96 -4.55 0.03
CA MET A 93 5.05 -4.04 -1.01
C MET A 93 5.00 -2.50 -1.02
N VAL A 94 4.93 -1.85 0.14
CA VAL A 94 4.90 -0.38 0.23
C VAL A 94 6.24 0.23 -0.19
N SER A 95 7.36 -0.39 0.21
CA SER A 95 8.70 0.07 -0.12
C SER A 95 8.98 -0.03 -1.62
N ASP A 96 8.59 -1.15 -2.24
CA ASP A 96 8.71 -1.36 -3.69
C ASP A 96 7.85 -0.34 -4.45
N ALA A 97 6.63 -0.09 -3.99
CA ALA A 97 5.76 0.92 -4.61
C ALA A 97 6.37 2.33 -4.55
N ILE A 98 6.99 2.71 -3.42
CA ILE A 98 7.71 3.98 -3.30
C ILE A 98 8.90 4.03 -4.26
N ALA A 99 9.67 2.95 -4.38
CA ALA A 99 10.81 2.88 -5.27
C ALA A 99 10.40 3.06 -6.74
N VAL A 100 9.32 2.38 -7.16
CA VAL A 100 8.74 2.55 -8.51
C VAL A 100 8.38 4.01 -8.77
N LEU A 101 7.60 4.64 -7.88
CA LEU A 101 7.13 6.02 -8.08
C LEU A 101 8.27 7.05 -8.09
N ARG A 102 9.35 6.82 -7.36
CA ARG A 102 10.55 7.67 -7.40
C ARG A 102 11.32 7.55 -8.71
N GLY A 103 11.14 6.48 -9.46
CA GLY A 103 11.73 6.28 -10.78
C GLY A 103 10.95 6.93 -11.93
N VAL A 104 9.75 7.45 -11.68
CA VAL A 104 8.88 8.07 -12.69
C VAL A 104 9.35 9.50 -12.98
N SER A 105 9.34 9.90 -14.26
CA SER A 105 9.77 11.22 -14.77
C SER A 105 8.72 11.93 -15.60
#